data_AF-A0A2T3A499-F1
#
_entry.id   AF-A0A2T3A499-F1
#
_cell.length_a   1.000
_cell.length_b   1.000
_cell.length_c   1.000
_cell.angle_alpha   90.00
_cell.angle_beta   90.00
_cell.angle_gamma   90.00
#
_symmetry.space_group_name_H-M   'P 1'
#
loop_
_entity.id
_entity.type
_entity.pdbx_description
1 polymer ?
#
loop_
_entity_poly.entity_id
_entity_poly.type
_entity_poly.pdbx_seq_one_letter_code
_entity_poly.pdbx_strand_id
1 'polypeptide(L)'
;MKPSTPRRGRRQGHSANQTANAIPVSDYESDGPQASSDPQYRQTTVTVTATATATTTVQTANYADAHSVHGGLRSIGDMNLGVIRRYEPTVQSYIAMSHNVLIFKWDEDKEDWGEEAYKGPLFICNQEPDVSTGAPLPRACLFLVNRGSLENFILDLSTVLDCRQNESQKALLELTAVTPTGYVNWGLLVREPESLDETWAAMHERWRTVQRTTA
;
A
#
# COMPACT_ATOMS: atom_id res chain seq x y z
N MET A 1 -25.25 63.89 18.82
CA MET A 1 -24.51 64.60 19.89
C MET A 1 -25.49 65.19 20.90
N LYS A 2 -25.61 64.58 22.09
CA LYS A 2 -25.67 65.19 23.43
C LYS A 2 -25.83 64.07 24.49
N PRO A 3 -25.38 64.27 25.74
CA PRO A 3 -24.86 63.23 26.63
C PRO A 3 -25.77 62.97 27.86
N SER A 4 -25.57 61.88 28.60
CA SER A 4 -25.94 61.84 30.02
C SER A 4 -25.23 60.73 30.81
N THR A 5 -24.21 61.18 31.52
CA THR A 5 -23.69 60.89 32.87
C THR A 5 -24.05 59.63 33.70
N PRO A 6 -23.19 59.29 34.69
CA PRO A 6 -23.01 57.97 35.30
C PRO A 6 -23.62 57.83 36.71
N ARG A 7 -23.74 56.60 37.24
CA ARG A 7 -23.86 56.39 38.69
C ARG A 7 -23.46 54.99 39.20
N ARG A 8 -22.26 54.97 39.81
CA ARG A 8 -21.86 54.32 41.09
C ARG A 8 -22.85 53.36 41.77
N GLY A 9 -22.36 52.19 42.24
CA GLY A 9 -22.99 51.53 43.40
C GLY A 9 -22.69 50.05 43.65
N ARG A 10 -21.51 49.78 44.22
CA ARG A 10 -21.11 48.65 45.10
C ARG A 10 -22.27 47.91 45.81
N ARG A 11 -22.22 46.57 45.87
CA ARG A 11 -22.54 45.70 47.05
C ARG A 11 -22.08 44.25 46.76
N GLN A 12 -21.20 43.68 47.61
CA GLN A 12 -21.53 42.69 48.66
C GLN A 12 -22.20 41.45 48.07
N GLY A 13 -21.65 40.23 48.09
CA GLY A 13 -20.91 39.51 49.13
C GLY A 13 -21.60 38.14 49.33
N HIS A 14 -20.84 37.14 49.85
CA HIS A 14 -21.18 35.72 50.13
C HIS A 14 -20.85 34.72 48.99
N SER A 15 -19.85 33.84 49.12
CA SER A 15 -19.79 32.60 49.95
C SER A 15 -20.96 31.66 49.64
N ALA A 16 -20.81 30.37 49.35
CA ALA A 16 -19.66 29.48 49.21
C ALA A 16 -20.15 28.19 48.50
N ASN A 17 -19.18 27.42 48.00
CA ASN A 17 -19.18 25.97 47.78
C ASN A 17 -19.87 25.31 46.57
N GLN A 18 -18.99 24.76 45.72
CA GLN A 18 -18.94 23.36 45.24
C GLN A 18 -20.09 22.89 44.32
N THR A 19 -19.87 22.41 43.09
CA THR A 19 -18.89 21.40 42.63
C THR A 19 -18.81 21.35 41.08
N ALA A 20 -17.63 20.92 40.58
CA ALA A 20 -17.34 20.17 39.33
C ALA A 20 -17.82 20.73 37.97
N ASN A 21 -17.04 20.85 36.89
CA ASN A 21 -15.71 20.42 36.49
C ASN A 21 -15.28 21.34 35.33
N ALA A 22 -14.17 22.06 35.46
CA ALA A 22 -13.52 22.72 34.34
C ALA A 22 -12.04 22.32 34.35
N ILE A 23 -11.59 21.76 33.24
CA ILE A 23 -10.23 21.28 32.97
C ILE A 23 -9.29 22.48 32.93
N PRO A 24 -8.18 22.52 33.70
CA PRO A 24 -7.05 23.37 33.38
C PRO A 24 -5.95 22.57 32.66
N VAL A 25 -5.51 23.18 31.58
CA VAL A 25 -4.32 22.88 30.77
C VAL A 25 -3.10 22.79 31.70
N SER A 26 -2.25 21.78 31.54
CA SER A 26 -0.99 21.68 32.28
C SER A 26 0.20 21.83 31.34
N ASP A 27 1.08 22.74 31.75
CA ASP A 27 2.34 23.11 31.14
C ASP A 27 3.40 22.04 31.46
N TYR A 28 4.06 21.52 30.42
CA TYR A 28 5.08 20.48 30.56
C TYR A 28 6.46 21.13 30.80
N GLU A 29 6.86 21.25 32.07
CA GLU A 29 8.25 21.52 32.47
C GLU A 29 9.03 20.20 32.57
N SER A 30 10.21 20.17 31.95
CA SER A 30 11.20 19.09 32.03
C SER A 30 12.09 19.26 33.28
N ASP A 31 12.33 18.18 34.01
CA ASP A 31 13.64 17.90 34.63
C ASP A 31 13.76 16.43 35.09
N GLY A 32 14.98 15.88 35.01
CA GLY A 32 15.32 14.44 35.01
C GLY A 32 15.35 13.69 36.36
N PRO A 33 16.19 12.64 36.51
CA PRO A 33 15.70 11.27 36.65
C PRO A 33 15.81 10.71 38.08
N GLN A 34 14.82 9.89 38.49
CA GLN A 34 14.98 8.97 39.61
C GLN A 34 14.73 7.52 39.17
N ALA A 35 15.81 6.75 39.24
CA ALA A 35 15.84 5.31 39.10
C ALA A 35 14.95 4.64 40.16
N SER A 36 14.09 3.73 39.73
CA SER A 36 13.55 2.68 40.59
C SER A 36 13.55 1.37 39.80
N SER A 37 13.99 0.34 40.51
CA SER A 37 14.37 -0.98 40.06
C SER A 37 13.19 -1.95 40.01
N ASP A 38 12.96 -2.59 38.87
CA ASP A 38 12.33 -3.93 38.81
C ASP A 38 12.82 -4.68 37.55
N PRO A 39 13.15 -5.98 37.61
CA PRO A 39 14.01 -6.65 36.64
C PRO A 39 13.21 -7.54 35.67
N GLN A 40 13.08 -7.19 34.38
CA GLN A 40 12.83 -8.20 33.33
C GLN A 40 13.01 -7.79 31.86
N TYR A 41 13.92 -6.88 31.54
CA TYR A 41 14.39 -6.73 30.14
C TYR A 41 15.84 -7.23 30.03
N ARG A 42 16.01 -8.48 29.60
CA ARG A 42 17.31 -8.95 29.10
C ARG A 42 17.54 -8.36 27.72
N GLN A 43 18.34 -7.31 27.66
CA GLN A 43 18.92 -6.80 26.43
C GLN A 43 20.17 -7.64 26.12
N THR A 44 20.06 -8.57 25.18
CA THR A 44 21.18 -9.40 24.74
C THR A 44 22.18 -8.51 24.01
N THR A 45 23.26 -8.10 24.70
CA THR A 45 24.39 -7.42 24.08
C THR A 45 25.22 -8.47 23.36
N VAL A 46 25.22 -8.45 22.03
CA VAL A 46 26.09 -9.30 21.21
C VAL A 46 27.44 -8.61 21.09
N THR A 47 28.43 -9.15 21.80
CA THR A 47 29.84 -8.80 21.60
C THR A 47 30.31 -9.40 20.29
N VAL A 48 30.64 -8.57 19.29
CA VAL A 48 31.30 -9.03 18.06
C VAL A 48 32.80 -8.85 18.22
N THR A 49 33.55 -9.95 18.18
CA THR A 49 35.01 -9.95 18.06
C THR A 49 35.41 -10.87 16.91
N ALA A 50 36.38 -10.38 16.12
CA ALA A 50 37.23 -11.05 15.13
C ALA A 50 36.70 -11.32 13.70
N THR A 51 37.28 -10.54 12.78
CA THR A 51 38.09 -10.91 11.60
C THR A 51 37.74 -12.14 10.73
N ALA A 52 37.72 -11.85 9.42
CA ALA A 52 38.06 -12.68 8.24
C ALA A 52 36.91 -13.12 7.32
N THR A 53 36.94 -12.51 6.13
CA THR A 53 36.64 -13.04 4.78
C THR A 53 35.49 -14.04 4.62
N ALA A 54 34.37 -13.57 4.06
CA ALA A 54 33.43 -14.43 3.34
C ALA A 54 32.72 -13.66 2.23
N THR A 55 32.76 -14.24 1.04
CA THR A 55 32.16 -13.82 -0.24
C THR A 55 30.67 -13.54 -0.11
N THR A 56 30.23 -12.33 -0.47
CA THR A 56 28.81 -11.98 -0.58
C THR A 56 28.22 -12.66 -1.81
N THR A 57 27.67 -13.86 -1.63
CA THR A 57 26.62 -14.37 -2.52
C THR A 57 25.34 -13.63 -2.19
N VAL A 58 24.85 -12.81 -3.12
CA VAL A 58 23.53 -12.17 -3.02
C VAL A 58 22.48 -13.28 -3.06
N GLN A 59 21.94 -13.59 -1.90
CA GLN A 59 20.88 -14.57 -1.72
C GLN A 59 19.55 -13.83 -1.95
N THR A 60 18.93 -14.06 -3.11
CA THR A 60 17.55 -13.63 -3.39
C THR A 60 16.63 -14.26 -2.34
N ALA A 61 16.22 -13.46 -1.36
CA ALA A 61 15.27 -13.87 -0.34
C ALA A 61 13.89 -14.01 -0.99
N ASN A 62 13.47 -15.25 -1.20
CA ASN A 62 12.05 -15.57 -1.34
C ASN A 62 11.34 -15.01 -0.11
N TYR A 63 10.37 -14.11 -0.29
CA TYR A 63 9.49 -13.58 0.78
C TYR A 63 8.56 -14.65 1.40
N ALA A 64 8.92 -15.93 1.28
CA ALA A 64 8.29 -17.01 1.99
C ALA A 64 9.16 -17.37 3.20
N ASP A 65 8.60 -17.04 4.36
CA ASP A 65 8.74 -17.80 5.60
C ASP A 65 9.82 -17.35 6.62
N ALA A 66 9.36 -16.53 7.56
CA ALA A 66 9.82 -16.59 8.94
C ALA A 66 8.75 -15.97 9.85
N HIS A 67 7.73 -16.74 10.26
CA HIS A 67 6.97 -16.59 11.52
C HIS A 67 5.92 -17.72 11.71
N SER A 68 6.28 -19.00 11.48
CA SER A 68 5.34 -20.11 11.76
C SER A 68 5.98 -21.22 12.58
N VAL A 69 6.04 -21.01 13.89
CA VAL A 69 6.15 -22.11 14.85
C VAL A 69 5.16 -21.81 15.97
N HIS A 70 4.10 -22.62 16.04
CA HIS A 70 2.97 -22.60 16.99
C HIS A 70 1.66 -21.91 16.53
N GLY A 71 0.76 -22.73 15.98
CA GLY A 71 -0.70 -22.55 16.12
C GLY A 71 -1.39 -21.59 15.16
N GLY A 72 -1.86 -22.11 14.01
CA GLY A 72 -3.09 -21.65 13.34
C GLY A 72 -3.20 -20.20 12.82
N LEU A 73 -2.16 -19.38 12.92
CA LEU A 73 -2.17 -18.02 12.41
C LEU A 73 -1.83 -18.05 10.90
N ARG A 74 -2.80 -17.65 10.08
CA ARG A 74 -2.59 -17.41 8.65
C ARG A 74 -1.55 -16.31 8.48
N SER A 75 -0.61 -16.50 7.56
CA SER A 75 0.35 -15.44 7.23
C SER A 75 -0.36 -14.22 6.61
N ILE A 76 0.28 -13.06 6.63
CA ILE A 76 -0.24 -11.86 5.95
C ILE A 76 -0.47 -12.16 4.45
N GLY A 77 0.43 -12.93 3.84
CA GLY A 77 0.28 -13.38 2.46
C GLY A 77 -0.95 -14.25 2.24
N ASP A 78 -1.21 -15.21 3.14
CA ASP A 78 -2.41 -16.05 3.08
C ASP A 78 -3.70 -15.25 3.25
N MET A 79 -3.65 -14.22 4.10
CA MET A 79 -4.77 -13.30 4.31
C MET A 79 -5.02 -12.46 3.05
N ASN A 80 -3.97 -11.84 2.49
CA ASN A 80 -4.06 -11.04 1.26
C ASN A 80 -4.59 -11.88 0.09
N LEU A 81 -4.02 -13.07 -0.11
CA LEU A 81 -4.46 -14.00 -1.15
C LEU A 81 -5.93 -14.43 -0.92
N GLY A 82 -6.33 -14.63 0.34
CA GLY A 82 -7.71 -14.89 0.70
C GLY A 82 -8.67 -13.74 0.39
N VAL A 83 -8.21 -12.48 0.43
CA VAL A 83 -9.01 -11.32 -0.01
C VAL A 83 -9.10 -11.28 -1.53
N ILE A 84 -7.97 -11.41 -2.24
CA ILE A 84 -7.91 -11.36 -3.71
C ILE A 84 -8.84 -12.42 -4.32
N ARG A 85 -8.76 -13.67 -3.84
CA ARG A 85 -9.54 -14.81 -4.36
C ARG A 85 -11.06 -14.68 -4.19
N ARG A 86 -11.54 -13.76 -3.34
CA ARG A 86 -12.99 -13.47 -3.24
C ARG A 86 -13.51 -12.74 -4.47
N TYR A 87 -12.65 -11.97 -5.13
CA TYR A 87 -12.98 -11.16 -6.30
C TYR A 87 -12.49 -11.82 -7.58
N GLU A 88 -11.30 -12.42 -7.56
CA GLU A 88 -10.73 -13.16 -8.69
C GLU A 88 -10.31 -14.58 -8.25
N PRO A 89 -11.24 -15.56 -8.30
CA PRO A 89 -10.99 -16.92 -7.81
C PRO A 89 -9.88 -17.66 -8.55
N THR A 90 -9.58 -17.27 -9.80
CA THR A 90 -8.53 -17.90 -10.61
C THR A 90 -7.12 -17.57 -10.12
N VAL A 91 -6.94 -16.58 -9.25
CA VAL A 91 -5.62 -16.22 -8.71
C VAL A 91 -5.06 -17.34 -7.85
N GLN A 92 -3.91 -17.88 -8.25
CA GLN A 92 -3.20 -18.93 -7.52
C GLN A 92 -2.19 -18.35 -6.52
N SER A 93 -1.51 -17.27 -6.88
CA SER A 93 -0.50 -16.60 -6.05
C SER A 93 -0.28 -15.17 -6.54
N TYR A 94 0.38 -14.33 -5.74
CA TYR A 94 0.93 -13.06 -6.19
C TYR A 94 2.46 -13.08 -6.05
N ILE A 95 3.16 -12.40 -6.97
CA ILE A 95 4.63 -12.42 -7.07
C ILE A 95 5.29 -11.11 -6.63
N ALA A 96 4.53 -10.02 -6.62
CA ALA A 96 4.97 -8.71 -6.16
C ALA A 96 3.78 -7.91 -5.64
N MET A 97 4.06 -6.96 -4.74
CA MET A 97 3.07 -6.07 -4.15
C MET A 97 3.67 -4.67 -3.96
N SER A 98 2.89 -3.64 -4.28
CA SER A 98 3.14 -2.26 -3.88
C SER A 98 2.00 -1.77 -2.98
N HIS A 99 2.27 -1.12 -1.84
CA HIS A 99 1.20 -0.82 -0.86
C HIS A 99 0.39 0.42 -1.23
N ASN A 100 0.89 1.26 -2.13
CA ASN A 100 0.23 2.48 -2.55
C ASN A 100 0.49 2.80 -4.03
N VAL A 101 -0.50 2.46 -4.85
CA VAL A 101 -0.56 2.79 -6.28
C VAL A 101 -1.81 3.61 -6.56
N LEU A 102 -1.67 4.62 -7.41
CA LEU A 102 -2.80 5.37 -7.98
C LEU A 102 -2.96 4.95 -9.43
N ILE A 103 -4.18 4.65 -9.85
CA ILE A 103 -4.49 4.27 -11.23
C ILE A 103 -5.33 5.36 -11.88
N PHE A 104 -4.86 5.82 -13.02
CA PHE A 104 -5.49 6.82 -13.87
C PHE A 104 -5.93 6.17 -15.17
N LYS A 105 -7.05 6.64 -15.70
CA LYS A 105 -7.48 6.34 -17.07
C LYS A 105 -7.14 7.54 -17.95
N TRP A 106 -6.58 7.32 -19.12
CA TRP A 106 -6.38 8.39 -20.10
C TRP A 106 -7.73 8.95 -20.57
N ASP A 107 -7.85 10.27 -20.56
CA ASP A 107 -9.01 11.00 -21.06
C ASP A 107 -8.70 11.49 -22.49
N GLU A 108 -9.31 10.84 -23.48
CA GLU A 108 -9.08 11.16 -24.90
C GLU A 108 -9.54 12.57 -25.26
N ASP A 109 -10.58 13.10 -24.61
CA ASP A 109 -11.13 14.43 -24.92
C ASP A 109 -10.20 15.55 -24.42
N LYS A 110 -9.48 15.30 -23.31
CA LYS A 110 -8.55 16.27 -22.71
C LYS A 110 -7.10 16.08 -23.12
N GLU A 111 -6.80 14.96 -23.80
CA GLU A 111 -5.44 14.52 -24.11
C GLU A 111 -4.53 14.52 -22.86
N ASP A 112 -5.07 14.08 -21.73
CA ASP A 112 -4.36 14.02 -20.44
C ASP A 112 -4.86 12.86 -19.58
N TRP A 113 -4.15 12.57 -18.50
CA TRP A 113 -4.62 11.66 -17.47
C TRP A 113 -5.86 12.24 -16.79
N GLY A 114 -6.92 11.43 -16.73
CA GLY A 114 -8.12 11.76 -15.98
C GLY A 114 -7.88 11.78 -14.47
N GLU A 115 -8.97 11.95 -13.72
CA GLU A 115 -8.92 11.82 -12.26
C GLU A 115 -8.51 10.40 -11.83
N GLU A 116 -7.97 10.30 -10.62
CA GLU A 116 -7.63 9.03 -10.00
C GLU A 116 -8.85 8.11 -9.94
N ALA A 117 -8.81 7.00 -10.68
CA ALA A 117 -9.89 6.03 -10.74
C ALA A 117 -9.81 5.02 -9.59
N TYR A 118 -8.60 4.62 -9.20
CA TYR A 118 -8.39 3.63 -8.13
C TYR A 118 -7.17 3.95 -7.28
N LYS A 119 -7.28 3.62 -5.99
CA LYS A 119 -6.23 3.84 -4.98
C LYS A 119 -6.01 2.62 -4.10
N GLY A 120 -4.79 2.14 -3.95
CA GLY A 120 -4.51 1.16 -2.90
C GLY A 120 -3.34 0.24 -3.18
N PRO A 121 -3.28 -0.90 -2.48
CA PRO A 121 -2.26 -1.90 -2.72
C PRO A 121 -2.51 -2.61 -4.05
N LEU A 122 -1.48 -2.64 -4.89
CA LEU A 122 -1.44 -3.35 -6.16
C LEU A 122 -0.72 -4.68 -5.98
N PHE A 123 -1.28 -5.75 -6.54
CA PHE A 123 -0.75 -7.09 -6.56
C PHE A 123 -0.57 -7.57 -8.00
N ILE A 124 0.57 -8.20 -8.27
CA ILE A 124 0.86 -8.82 -9.57
C ILE A 124 0.63 -10.31 -9.37
N CYS A 125 -0.41 -10.84 -10.00
CA CYS A 125 -0.96 -12.16 -9.69
C CYS A 125 -0.71 -13.17 -10.81
N ASN A 126 -0.40 -14.41 -10.44
CA ASN A 126 -0.51 -15.57 -11.33
C ASN A 126 -1.93 -16.13 -11.25
N GLN A 127 -2.50 -16.46 -12.40
CA GLN A 127 -3.82 -17.09 -12.49
C GLN A 127 -3.71 -18.52 -12.99
N GLU A 128 -4.76 -19.30 -12.74
CA GLU A 128 -4.93 -20.61 -13.34
C GLU A 128 -4.85 -20.49 -14.88
N PRO A 129 -4.02 -21.34 -15.54
CA PRO A 129 -3.89 -21.31 -17.00
C PRO A 129 -5.25 -21.52 -17.69
N ASP A 130 -5.46 -20.84 -18.81
CA ASP A 130 -6.61 -21.16 -19.66
C ASP A 130 -6.31 -22.39 -20.52
N VAL A 131 -7.17 -23.39 -20.42
CA VAL A 131 -7.07 -24.66 -21.14
C VAL A 131 -8.11 -24.81 -22.25
N SER A 132 -8.91 -23.76 -22.50
CA SER A 132 -10.01 -23.77 -23.48
C SER A 132 -9.55 -24.07 -24.91
N THR A 133 -8.30 -23.73 -25.25
CA THR A 133 -7.69 -23.93 -26.57
C THR A 133 -7.00 -25.30 -26.74
N GLY A 134 -7.04 -26.16 -25.72
CA GLY A 134 -6.41 -27.48 -25.71
C GLY A 134 -4.93 -27.48 -25.30
N ALA A 135 -4.27 -26.33 -25.24
CA ALA A 135 -2.95 -26.14 -24.64
C ALA A 135 -3.06 -25.14 -23.47
N PRO A 136 -2.37 -25.37 -22.34
CA PRO A 136 -2.43 -24.46 -21.20
C PRO A 136 -1.76 -23.12 -21.55
N LEU A 137 -2.57 -22.07 -21.63
CA LEU A 137 -2.12 -20.70 -21.84
C LEU A 137 -1.87 -20.01 -20.49
N PRO A 138 -0.67 -19.47 -20.24
CA PRO A 138 -0.38 -18.79 -18.98
C PRO A 138 -1.28 -17.56 -18.82
N ARG A 139 -1.79 -17.35 -17.61
CA ARG A 139 -2.60 -16.19 -17.25
C ARG A 139 -2.01 -15.47 -16.05
N ALA A 140 -2.15 -14.15 -16.07
CA ALA A 140 -1.73 -13.28 -15.00
C ALA A 140 -2.58 -12.00 -15.03
N CYS A 141 -2.78 -11.40 -13.87
CA CYS A 141 -3.53 -10.15 -13.77
C CYS A 141 -2.86 -9.18 -12.80
N LEU A 142 -3.18 -7.90 -12.99
CA LEU A 142 -2.98 -6.87 -11.99
C LEU A 142 -4.25 -6.77 -11.16
N PHE A 143 -4.11 -6.78 -9.84
CA PHE A 143 -5.23 -6.65 -8.91
C PHE A 143 -4.94 -5.55 -7.91
N LEU A 144 -5.79 -4.54 -7.82
CA LEU A 144 -5.67 -3.48 -6.82
C LEU A 144 -6.93 -3.43 -5.95
N VAL A 145 -6.71 -3.55 -4.63
CA VAL A 145 -7.77 -3.40 -3.63
C VAL A 145 -8.04 -1.92 -3.45
N ASN A 146 -9.21 -1.44 -3.87
CA ASN A 146 -9.51 -0.02 -3.81
C ASN A 146 -9.80 0.39 -2.37
N ARG A 147 -9.14 1.43 -1.89
CA ARG A 147 -9.35 2.03 -0.56
C ARG A 147 -10.42 3.12 -0.58
N GLY A 148 -10.73 3.68 -1.76
CA GLY A 148 -11.70 4.77 -1.92
C GLY A 148 -13.11 4.33 -2.26
N SER A 149 -13.27 3.12 -2.81
CA SER A 149 -14.58 2.55 -3.18
C SER A 149 -14.58 1.03 -3.01
N LEU A 150 -15.73 0.39 -3.22
CA LEU A 150 -15.86 -1.07 -3.21
C LEU A 150 -15.47 -1.73 -4.54
N GLU A 151 -15.22 -0.93 -5.58
CA GLU A 151 -14.85 -1.40 -6.91
C GLU A 151 -13.33 -1.53 -6.99
N ASN A 152 -12.86 -2.78 -7.04
CA ASN A 152 -11.45 -3.11 -7.20
C ASN A 152 -11.05 -3.03 -8.67
N PHE A 153 -9.79 -2.70 -8.91
CA PHE A 153 -9.23 -2.73 -10.26
C PHE A 153 -8.66 -4.12 -10.55
N ILE A 154 -9.08 -4.71 -11.66
CA ILE A 154 -8.59 -6.00 -12.15
C ILE A 154 -8.28 -5.84 -13.64
N LEU A 155 -7.04 -6.11 -14.03
CA LEU A 155 -6.60 -6.08 -15.43
C LEU A 155 -5.94 -7.39 -15.80
N ASP A 156 -6.56 -8.15 -16.71
CA ASP A 156 -5.98 -9.36 -17.28
C ASP A 156 -4.82 -8.97 -18.22
N LEU A 157 -3.61 -9.47 -17.96
CA LEU A 157 -2.42 -9.12 -18.74
C LEU A 157 -2.45 -9.68 -20.17
N SER A 158 -3.36 -10.61 -20.48
CA SER A 158 -3.59 -11.08 -21.86
C SER A 158 -4.23 -10.00 -22.74
N THR A 159 -4.94 -9.04 -22.16
CA THR A 159 -5.56 -7.93 -22.91
C THR A 159 -4.61 -6.75 -23.08
N VAL A 160 -3.48 -6.72 -22.39
CA VAL A 160 -2.49 -5.63 -22.47
C VAL A 160 -1.63 -5.80 -23.73
N LEU A 161 -1.71 -4.84 -24.65
CA LEU A 161 -0.94 -4.82 -25.90
C LEU A 161 0.46 -4.27 -25.73
N ASP A 162 0.62 -3.28 -24.87
CA ASP A 162 1.90 -2.63 -24.60
C ASP A 162 1.96 -2.22 -23.13
N CYS A 163 3.15 -2.33 -22.54
CA CYS A 163 3.43 -1.73 -21.25
C CYS A 163 4.84 -1.14 -21.24
N ARG A 164 4.95 0.07 -20.70
CA ARG A 164 6.21 0.81 -20.65
C ARG A 164 6.35 1.58 -19.33
N GLN A 165 7.59 1.78 -18.93
CA GLN A 165 7.92 2.69 -17.84
C GLN A 165 8.17 4.07 -18.43
N ASN A 166 7.54 5.11 -17.88
CA ASN A 166 7.71 6.46 -18.39
C ASN A 166 9.16 6.94 -18.18
N GLU A 167 9.79 7.49 -19.22
CA GLU A 167 11.21 7.87 -19.21
C GLU A 167 11.50 9.06 -18.28
N SER A 168 10.59 10.04 -18.26
CA SER A 168 10.71 11.25 -17.44
C SER A 168 10.27 11.02 -15.99
N GLN A 169 9.27 10.16 -15.79
CA GLN A 169 8.71 9.82 -14.50
C GLN A 169 8.66 8.31 -14.31
N LYS A 170 9.79 7.71 -13.91
CA LYS A 170 9.91 6.25 -13.72
C LYS A 170 8.84 5.61 -12.84
N ALA A 171 8.28 6.37 -11.91
CA ALA A 171 7.21 5.91 -11.02
C ALA A 171 5.86 5.69 -11.74
N LEU A 172 5.69 6.24 -12.95
CA LEU A 172 4.50 6.07 -13.79
C LEU A 172 4.74 4.92 -14.77
N LEU A 173 3.94 3.87 -14.65
CA LEU A 173 3.88 2.76 -15.58
C LEU A 173 2.66 2.96 -16.48
N GLU A 174 2.85 2.87 -17.80
CA GLU A 174 1.79 3.08 -18.79
C GLU A 174 1.45 1.75 -19.45
N LEU A 175 0.16 1.44 -19.54
CA LEU A 175 -0.34 0.21 -20.14
C LEU A 175 -1.44 0.52 -21.15
N THR A 176 -1.36 -0.07 -22.33
CA THR A 176 -2.42 -0.03 -23.34
C THR A 176 -3.12 -1.39 -23.36
N ALA A 177 -4.42 -1.42 -23.08
CA ALA A 177 -5.21 -2.65 -23.05
C ALA A 177 -6.35 -2.64 -24.08
N VAL A 178 -6.65 -3.82 -24.61
CA VAL A 178 -7.80 -4.06 -25.48
C VAL A 178 -9.06 -4.19 -24.62
N THR A 179 -10.12 -3.55 -25.08
CA THR A 179 -11.47 -3.66 -24.53
C THR A 179 -12.44 -4.02 -25.65
N PRO A 180 -13.65 -4.49 -25.34
CA PRO A 180 -14.66 -4.77 -26.37
C PRO A 180 -15.00 -3.57 -27.25
N THR A 181 -14.78 -2.34 -26.76
CA THR A 181 -15.13 -1.09 -27.44
C THR A 181 -13.94 -0.38 -28.11
N GLY A 182 -12.74 -0.95 -28.05
CA GLY A 182 -11.51 -0.32 -28.56
C GLY A 182 -10.35 -0.52 -27.61
N TYR A 183 -9.58 0.55 -27.34
CA TYR A 183 -8.42 0.50 -26.45
C TYR A 183 -8.61 1.42 -25.26
N VAL A 184 -7.89 1.13 -24.18
CA VAL A 184 -7.80 2.00 -23.01
C VAL A 184 -6.34 2.11 -22.59
N ASN A 185 -5.92 3.33 -22.25
CA ASN A 185 -4.61 3.57 -21.66
C ASN A 185 -4.76 3.78 -20.15
N TRP A 186 -3.98 3.03 -19.39
CA TRP A 186 -3.89 3.08 -17.94
C TRP A 186 -2.55 3.65 -17.51
N GLY A 187 -2.57 4.55 -16.52
CA GLY A 187 -1.40 5.08 -15.86
C GLY A 187 -1.37 4.57 -14.42
N LEU A 188 -0.32 3.83 -14.05
CA LEU A 188 -0.13 3.28 -12.72
C LEU A 188 1.01 4.06 -12.06
N LEU A 189 0.68 4.94 -11.12
CA LEU A 189 1.66 5.70 -10.36
C LEU A 189 2.01 4.97 -9.07
N VAL A 190 3.19 4.36 -9.02
CA VAL A 190 3.73 3.71 -7.82
C VAL A 190 4.30 4.78 -6.89
N ARG A 191 3.75 4.88 -5.67
CA ARG A 191 4.15 5.92 -4.71
C ARG A 191 5.32 5.52 -3.82
N GLU A 192 5.66 4.24 -3.81
CA GLU A 192 6.73 3.63 -3.03
C GLU A 192 7.94 3.37 -3.96
N PRO A 193 8.95 4.24 -3.97
CA PRO A 193 10.11 4.06 -4.85
C PRO A 193 10.86 2.76 -4.56
N GLU A 194 10.83 2.26 -3.33
CA GLU A 194 11.45 1.00 -2.92
C GLU A 194 10.83 -0.24 -3.57
N SER A 195 9.55 -0.20 -3.93
CA SER A 195 8.84 -1.33 -4.57
C SER A 195 8.71 -1.16 -6.08
N LEU A 196 9.10 -0.01 -6.63
CA LEU A 196 8.91 0.33 -8.05
C LEU A 196 9.61 -0.65 -8.99
N ASP A 197 10.90 -0.89 -8.78
CA ASP A 197 11.70 -1.75 -9.66
C ASP A 197 11.19 -3.20 -9.65
N GLU A 198 10.84 -3.71 -8.46
CA GLU A 198 10.26 -5.04 -8.29
C GLU A 198 8.88 -5.14 -8.95
N THR A 199 8.02 -4.13 -8.75
CA THR A 199 6.67 -4.06 -9.33
C THR A 199 6.73 -4.04 -10.85
N TRP A 200 7.61 -3.21 -11.42
CA TRP A 200 7.83 -3.12 -12.86
C TRP A 200 8.38 -4.44 -13.41
N ALA A 201 9.44 -4.99 -12.82
CA ALA A 201 10.05 -6.23 -13.28
C ALA A 201 9.06 -7.41 -13.25
N ALA A 202 8.31 -7.55 -12.15
CA ALA A 202 7.31 -8.60 -11.99
C ALA A 202 6.17 -8.48 -13.02
N MET A 203 5.61 -7.29 -13.17
CA MET A 203 4.54 -7.02 -14.14
C MET A 203 5.03 -7.28 -15.57
N HIS A 204 6.18 -6.72 -15.94
CA HIS A 204 6.71 -6.82 -17.29
C HIS A 204 7.07 -8.26 -17.65
N GLU A 205 7.62 -9.03 -16.72
CA GLU A 205 7.95 -10.45 -16.97
C GLU A 205 6.68 -11.29 -17.16
N ARG A 206 5.63 -11.04 -16.36
CA ARG A 206 4.35 -11.74 -16.51
C ARG A 206 3.65 -11.37 -17.80
N TRP A 207 3.61 -10.09 -18.15
CA TRP A 207 3.07 -9.63 -19.42
C TRP A 207 3.79 -10.30 -20.61
N ARG A 208 5.13 -10.31 -20.64
CA ARG A 208 5.90 -11.02 -21.69
C ARG A 208 5.56 -12.50 -21.76
N THR A 209 5.41 -13.16 -20.62
CA THR A 209 5.09 -14.60 -20.55
C THR A 209 3.73 -14.88 -21.19
N VAL A 210 2.73 -14.06 -20.86
CA VAL A 210 1.37 -14.18 -21.42
C VAL A 210 1.39 -13.93 -22.93
N GLN A 211 2.01 -12.83 -23.38
CA GLN A 211 2.01 -12.44 -24.80
C GLN A 211 2.74 -13.44 -25.72
N ARG A 212 3.82 -14.06 -25.26
CA ARG A 212 4.57 -15.06 -26.04
C ARG A 212 3.77 -16.31 -26.40
N THR A 213 2.67 -16.57 -25.70
CA THR A 213 1.86 -17.78 -25.89
C THR A 213 0.58 -17.49 -26.70
N THR A 214 0.25 -16.22 -26.91
CA THR A 214 -0.94 -15.78 -27.66
C THR A 214 -0.61 -15.47 -29.14
N ALA A 215 0.66 -15.33 -29.50
CA ALA A 215 1.15 -15.12 -30.87
C ALA A 215 1.33 -16.44 -31.62
#